data_AF-A0A836ZWH3-F1
#
_entry.id   AF-A0A836ZWH3-F1
#
_cell.length_a   1.000
_cell.length_b   1.000
_cell.length_c   1.000
_cell.angle_alpha   90.00
_cell.angle_beta   90.00
_cell.angle_gamma   90.00
#
_symmetry.space_group_name_H-M   'P 1'
#
loop_
_entity.id
_entity.type
_entity.pdbx_description
1 polymer ?
#
loop_
_entity_poly.entity_id
_entity_poly.type
_entity_poly.pdbx_seq_one_letter_code
_entity_poly.pdbx_strand_id
1 'polypeptide(L)'
;MDSADDVLRCYRYIELNPVRARLADNPAAYRWPSCPANLGQRKHSALAPHPCWFALGSDLIERSNAYRALLDEGLSDELLANIRLHLQQQRALGHDAFRAVVQAKTHRFAGVRPAHRPRKPNTAD
;
A
#
# COMPACT_ATOMS: atom_id res chain seq x y z
N MET A 1 -5.52 -16.11 2.74
CA MET A 1 -5.64 -14.88 3.55
C MET A 1 -4.29 -14.19 3.46
N ASP A 2 -4.10 -13.39 2.40
CA ASP A 2 -2.80 -12.83 2.01
C ASP A 2 -2.56 -11.45 2.65
N SER A 3 -2.92 -11.34 3.92
CA SER A 3 -3.00 -10.05 4.63
C SER A 3 -1.63 -9.43 4.89
N ALA A 4 -0.54 -10.22 4.87
CA ALA A 4 0.80 -9.73 5.18
C ALA A 4 1.41 -8.96 4.01
N ASP A 5 1.22 -9.49 2.81
CA ASP A 5 1.67 -8.88 1.56
C ASP A 5 1.03 -7.52 1.33
N ASP A 6 -0.28 -7.39 1.58
CA ASP A 6 -1.01 -6.15 1.33
C ASP A 6 -0.50 -4.98 2.19
N VAL A 7 -0.10 -5.22 3.44
CA VAL A 7 0.45 -4.16 4.32
C VAL A 7 1.81 -3.68 3.83
N LEU A 8 2.70 -4.60 3.48
CA LEU A 8 4.04 -4.23 2.99
C LEU A 8 3.98 -3.58 1.61
N ARG A 9 3.02 -3.96 0.76
CA ARG A 9 2.71 -3.24 -0.50
C ARG A 9 2.30 -1.79 -0.23
N CYS A 10 1.46 -1.54 0.79
CA CYS A 10 1.10 -0.19 1.19
C CYS A 10 2.31 0.62 1.67
N TYR A 11 3.18 0.01 2.48
CA TYR A 11 4.42 0.66 2.95
C TYR A 11 5.31 1.06 1.77
N ARG A 12 5.60 0.11 0.86
CA ARG A 12 6.39 0.37 -0.37
C ARG A 12 5.76 1.49 -1.20
N TYR A 13 4.44 1.50 -1.36
CA TYR A 13 3.76 2.59 -2.06
C TYR A 13 4.03 3.93 -1.38
N ILE A 14 3.89 4.03 -0.06
CA ILE A 14 4.11 5.29 0.66
C ILE A 14 5.58 5.74 0.53
N GLU A 15 6.53 4.86 0.82
CA GLU A 15 7.95 5.22 0.90
C GLU A 15 8.55 5.56 -0.46
N LEU A 16 8.13 4.88 -1.54
CA LEU A 16 8.62 5.16 -2.88
C LEU A 16 7.92 6.35 -3.55
N ASN A 17 6.92 6.96 -2.88
CA ASN A 17 6.18 8.09 -3.46
C ASN A 17 7.03 9.34 -3.72
N PRO A 18 7.93 9.77 -2.82
CA PRO A 18 8.83 10.90 -3.07
C PRO A 18 9.71 10.68 -4.30
N VAL A 19 10.19 9.46 -4.53
CA VAL A 19 10.99 9.11 -5.72
C VAL A 19 10.14 9.21 -6.98
N ARG A 20 8.95 8.59 -6.98
CA ARG A 20 8.03 8.66 -8.12
C ARG A 20 7.58 10.09 -8.44
N ALA A 21 7.47 10.94 -7.43
CA ALA A 21 7.14 12.36 -7.57
C ALA A 21 8.36 13.24 -7.91
N ARG A 22 9.56 12.66 -8.05
CA ARG A 22 10.83 13.36 -8.30
C ARG A 22 11.18 14.40 -7.22
N LEU A 23 10.81 14.11 -5.98
CA LEU A 23 11.11 14.95 -4.81
C LEU A 23 12.40 14.51 -4.09
N ALA A 24 12.86 13.29 -4.32
CA ALA A 24 14.11 12.74 -3.80
C ALA A 24 14.60 11.60 -4.69
N ASP A 25 15.91 11.37 -4.79
CA ASP A 25 16.47 10.25 -5.55
C ASP A 25 16.40 8.92 -4.80
N ASN A 26 16.28 8.99 -3.46
CA ASN A 26 16.23 7.84 -2.56
C ASN A 26 15.07 8.01 -1.57
N PRO A 27 14.22 6.99 -1.34
CA PRO A 27 13.11 7.09 -0.38
C PRO A 27 13.58 7.46 1.04
N ALA A 28 14.75 6.98 1.47
CA ALA A 28 15.31 7.26 2.79
C ALA A 28 15.84 8.71 2.94
N ALA A 29 16.07 9.41 1.84
CA ALA A 29 16.49 10.81 1.86
C ALA A 29 15.31 11.77 2.04
N TYR A 30 14.07 11.30 1.87
CA TYR A 30 12.90 12.13 2.09
C TYR A 30 12.65 12.38 3.58
N ARG A 31 12.03 13.52 3.90
CA ARG A 31 11.84 14.02 5.28
C ARG A 31 11.06 13.10 6.23
N TRP A 32 10.34 12.10 5.71
CA TRP A 32 9.49 11.25 6.54
C TRP A 32 10.32 10.23 7.33
N PRO A 33 10.04 10.06 8.63
CA PRO A 33 10.88 9.23 9.49
C PRO A 33 10.71 7.73 9.25
N SER A 34 9.70 7.32 8.49
CA SER A 34 9.31 5.91 8.34
C SER A 34 10.26 5.09 7.50
N CYS A 35 10.69 5.56 6.32
CA CYS A 35 11.68 4.84 5.53
C CYS A 35 13.01 4.66 6.28
N PRO A 36 13.65 5.72 6.85
CA PRO A 36 14.90 5.56 7.58
C PRO A 36 14.76 4.66 8.82
N ALA A 37 13.63 4.71 9.53
CA ALA A 37 13.38 3.85 10.69
C ALA A 37 13.26 2.38 10.28
N ASN A 38 12.46 2.06 9.26
CA ASN A 38 12.28 0.69 8.78
C ASN A 38 13.54 0.12 8.11
N LEU A 39 14.47 0.98 7.68
CA LEU A 39 15.82 0.61 7.18
C LEU A 39 16.88 0.54 8.29
N GLY A 40 16.50 0.72 9.56
CA GLY A 40 17.44 0.69 10.69
C GLY A 40 18.42 1.87 10.75
N GLN A 41 18.23 2.89 9.90
CA GLN A 41 19.08 4.09 9.84
C GLN A 41 18.73 5.11 10.92
N ARG A 42 17.63 4.90 11.64
CA ARG A 42 17.18 5.76 12.73
C ARG A 42 16.98 4.95 14.00
N LYS A 43 17.74 5.27 15.06
CA LYS A 43 17.71 4.58 16.35
C LYS A 43 16.40 4.78 17.13
N HIS A 44 15.75 5.93 16.96
CA HIS A 44 14.52 6.27 17.67
C HIS A 44 13.43 6.68 16.67
N SER A 45 12.32 5.97 16.73
CA SER A 45 11.13 6.21 15.92
C SER A 45 9.89 6.08 16.78
N ALA A 46 8.90 6.96 16.57
CA ALA A 46 7.59 6.84 17.19
C ALA A 46 6.67 5.85 16.44
N LEU A 47 7.20 5.14 15.44
CA LEU A 47 6.46 4.12 14.71
C LEU A 47 6.26 2.89 15.58
N ALA A 48 5.04 2.38 15.61
CA ALA A 48 4.74 1.03 16.04
C ALA A 48 4.88 0.10 14.83
N PRO A 49 5.91 -0.76 14.74
CA PRO A 49 6.08 -1.63 13.58
C PRO A 49 4.94 -2.65 13.49
N HIS A 50 4.41 -2.87 12.29
CA HIS A 50 3.39 -3.87 12.07
C HIS A 50 3.97 -5.30 12.19
N PRO A 51 3.21 -6.32 12.64
CA PRO A 51 3.67 -7.71 12.69
C PRO A 51 4.28 -8.23 11.38
N CYS A 52 3.78 -7.76 10.23
CA CYS A 52 4.34 -8.13 8.91
C CYS A 52 5.74 -7.56 8.67
N TRP A 53 6.06 -6.42 9.25
CA TRP A 53 7.44 -5.91 9.23
C TRP A 53 8.33 -6.72 10.16
N PHE A 54 7.82 -7.12 11.34
CA PHE A 54 8.55 -8.02 12.24
C PHE A 54 8.84 -9.38 11.59
N ALA A 55 7.92 -9.88 10.77
CA ALA A 55 8.07 -11.15 10.05
C ALA A 55 9.13 -11.14 8.95
N LEU A 56 9.71 -9.98 8.59
CA LEU A 56 10.76 -9.89 7.57
C LEU A 56 12.11 -10.46 8.01
N GLY A 57 12.30 -10.74 9.31
CA GLY A 57 13.55 -11.25 9.84
C GLY A 57 13.51 -11.47 11.35
N SER A 58 14.49 -12.20 11.87
CA SER A 58 14.60 -12.51 13.29
C SER A 58 15.14 -11.33 14.11
N ASP A 59 15.99 -10.50 13.50
CA ASP A 59 16.58 -9.31 14.11
C ASP A 59 16.38 -8.03 13.28
N LEU A 60 16.89 -6.90 13.79
CA LEU A 60 16.76 -5.61 13.14
C LEU A 60 17.52 -5.54 11.80
N ILE A 61 18.69 -6.18 11.70
CA ILE A 61 19.54 -6.14 10.51
C ILE A 61 18.87 -6.92 9.38
N GLU A 62 18.41 -8.14 9.65
CA GLU A 62 17.68 -8.97 8.70
C GLU A 62 16.43 -8.26 8.19
N ARG A 63 15.61 -7.72 9.10
CA ARG A 63 14.39 -6.97 8.71
C ARG A 63 14.71 -5.76 7.86
N SER A 64 15.73 -4.99 8.22
CA SER A 64 16.13 -3.79 7.47
C SER A 64 16.63 -4.13 6.06
N ASN A 65 17.38 -5.22 5.93
CA ASN A 65 17.90 -5.69 4.64
C ASN A 65 16.77 -6.24 3.75
N ALA A 66 15.87 -7.05 4.32
CA ALA A 66 14.69 -7.55 3.61
C ALA A 66 13.78 -6.38 3.18
N TYR A 67 13.58 -5.39 4.05
CA TYR A 67 12.82 -4.20 3.72
C TYR A 67 13.47 -3.36 2.61
N ARG A 68 14.81 -3.23 2.62
CA ARG A 68 15.55 -2.58 1.52
C ARG A 68 15.33 -3.30 0.19
N ALA A 69 15.45 -4.63 0.17
CA ALA A 69 15.22 -5.43 -1.03
C ALA A 69 13.81 -5.22 -1.61
N LEU A 70 12.79 -5.10 -0.75
CA LEU A 70 11.43 -4.77 -1.17
C LEU A 70 11.30 -3.37 -1.79
N LEU A 71 12.04 -2.37 -1.28
CA LEU A 71 12.05 -1.04 -1.88
C LEU A 71 12.76 -1.04 -3.23
N ASP A 72 13.88 -1.77 -3.34
CA ASP A 72 14.67 -1.88 -4.57
C ASP A 72 13.89 -2.61 -5.69
N GLU A 73 13.09 -3.62 -5.34
CA GLU A 73 12.19 -4.29 -6.30
C GLU A 73 11.06 -3.36 -6.80
N GLY A 74 10.72 -2.31 -6.07
CA GLY A 74 9.72 -1.32 -6.51
C GLY A 74 8.27 -1.79 -6.33
N LEU A 75 7.38 -1.44 -7.26
CA LEU A 75 6.01 -2.00 -7.35
C LEU A 75 5.71 -2.17 -8.83
N SER A 76 5.03 -3.26 -9.21
CA SER A 76 4.59 -3.42 -10.61
C SER A 76 3.61 -2.32 -11.01
N ASP A 77 3.60 -1.96 -12.30
CA ASP A 77 2.67 -0.95 -12.82
C ASP A 77 1.21 -1.34 -12.63
N GLU A 78 0.90 -2.63 -12.74
CA GLU A 78 -0.45 -3.18 -12.48
C GLU A 78 -0.87 -2.94 -11.03
N LEU A 79 0.00 -3.29 -10.06
CA LEU A 79 -0.28 -3.07 -8.65
C LEU A 79 -0.40 -1.58 -8.32
N LEU A 80 0.46 -0.74 -8.92
CA LEU A 80 0.41 0.70 -8.76
C LEU A 80 -0.91 1.29 -9.29
N ALA A 81 -1.34 0.84 -10.47
CA ALA A 81 -2.63 1.23 -11.05
C ALA A 81 -3.79 0.79 -10.16
N ASN A 82 -3.74 -0.44 -9.62
CA ASN A 82 -4.77 -0.96 -8.72
C ASN A 82 -4.87 -0.15 -7.41
N ILE A 83 -3.73 0.16 -6.78
CA ILE A 83 -3.67 1.03 -5.59
C ILE A 83 -4.28 2.40 -5.90
N ARG A 84 -3.87 3.03 -7.01
CA ARG A 84 -4.35 4.36 -7.41
C ARG A 84 -5.85 4.38 -7.69
N LEU A 85 -6.38 3.37 -8.39
CA LEU A 85 -7.81 3.25 -8.66
C LEU A 85 -8.64 3.23 -7.37
N HIS A 86 -8.21 2.44 -6.39
CA HIS A 86 -8.88 2.34 -5.09
C HIS A 86 -8.73 3.63 -4.27
N LEU A 87 -7.54 4.24 -4.25
CA LEU A 87 -7.29 5.50 -3.55
C LEU A 87 -8.13 6.65 -4.13
N GLN A 88 -8.17 6.81 -5.45
CA GLN A 88 -8.92 7.88 -6.13
C GLN A 88 -10.42 7.81 -5.88
N GLN A 89 -10.97 6.61 -5.73
CA GLN A 89 -12.39 6.42 -5.42
C GLN A 89 -12.67 6.34 -3.92
N GLN A 90 -11.64 6.41 -3.07
CA GLN A 90 -11.72 6.19 -1.62
C GLN A 90 -12.41 4.85 -1.30
N ARG A 91 -11.86 3.76 -1.85
CA ARG A 91 -12.36 2.39 -1.73
C ARG A 91 -11.33 1.47 -1.12
N ALA A 92 -11.81 0.37 -0.55
CA ALA A 92 -10.95 -0.57 0.13
C ALA A 92 -10.16 -1.38 -0.90
N LEU A 93 -8.84 -1.26 -0.85
CA LEU A 93 -7.93 -2.13 -1.61
C LEU A 93 -7.95 -3.53 -0.99
N GLY A 94 -8.09 -4.56 -1.82
CA GLY A 94 -8.01 -5.96 -1.40
C GLY A 94 -9.01 -6.87 -2.13
N HIS A 95 -8.96 -8.15 -1.81
CA HIS A 95 -9.84 -9.18 -2.40
C HIS A 95 -11.32 -8.93 -2.08
N ASP A 96 -12.23 -9.53 -2.87
CA ASP A 96 -13.69 -9.34 -2.71
C ASP A 96 -14.19 -9.67 -1.30
N ALA A 97 -13.65 -10.72 -0.67
CA ALA A 97 -14.00 -11.09 0.69
C ALA A 97 -13.68 -9.98 1.71
N PHE A 98 -12.52 -9.33 1.59
CA PHE A 98 -12.15 -8.21 2.46
C PHE A 98 -13.07 -7.01 2.22
N ARG A 99 -13.35 -6.67 0.95
CA ARG A 99 -14.26 -5.58 0.61
C ARG A 99 -15.68 -5.84 1.12
N ALA A 100 -16.17 -7.07 1.07
CA ALA A 100 -17.46 -7.45 1.65
C ALA A 100 -17.48 -7.22 3.17
N VAL A 101 -16.41 -7.59 3.88
CA VAL A 101 -16.26 -7.32 5.32
C VAL A 101 -16.26 -5.82 5.61
N VAL A 102 -15.49 -5.02 4.85
CA VAL A 102 -15.46 -3.56 5.02
C VAL A 102 -16.84 -2.95 4.77
N GLN A 103 -17.53 -3.38 3.72
CA GLN A 103 -18.88 -2.89 3.39
C GLN A 103 -19.90 -3.24 4.48
N ALA A 104 -19.86 -4.46 5.00
CA ALA A 104 -20.73 -4.89 6.09
C ALA A 104 -20.50 -4.06 7.37
N LYS A 105 -19.24 -3.77 7.71
CA LYS A 105 -18.88 -3.00 8.92
C LYS A 105 -19.16 -1.50 8.81
N THR A 106 -18.98 -0.94 7.61
CA THR A 106 -19.09 0.52 7.41
C THR A 106 -20.45 0.94 6.87
N HIS A 107 -21.27 0.00 6.40
CA HIS A 107 -22.49 0.23 5.63
C HIS A 107 -22.27 1.16 4.41
N ARG A 108 -21.04 1.19 3.88
CA ARG A 108 -20.66 1.98 2.71
C ARG A 108 -20.12 1.05 1.63
N PHE A 109 -20.38 1.40 0.38
CA PHE A 109 -19.87 0.65 -0.76
C PHE A 109 -18.34 0.62 -0.76
N ALA A 110 -17.75 -0.58 -0.77
CA ALA A 110 -16.30 -0.77 -0.60
C ALA A 110 -15.53 -1.09 -1.90
N GLY A 111 -16.23 -1.42 -2.99
CA GLY A 111 -15.62 -1.72 -4.29
C GLY A 111 -15.36 -0.50 -5.16
N VAL A 112 -14.60 -0.67 -6.25
CA VAL A 112 -14.41 0.36 -7.29
C VAL A 112 -15.50 0.26 -8.35
N ARG A 113 -15.80 1.36 -9.04
CA ARG A 113 -16.72 1.40 -10.19
C ARG A 113 -16.02 1.99 -11.39
N PRO A 114 -16.41 1.60 -12.62
CA PRO A 114 -15.97 2.32 -13.81
C PRO A 114 -16.28 3.81 -13.67
N ALA A 115 -15.40 4.64 -14.24
CA ALA A 115 -15.80 6.02 -14.53
C ALA A 115 -17.03 5.98 -15.45
N HIS A 116 -17.85 7.02 -15.41
CA HIS A 116 -19.08 7.21 -16.20
C HIS A 116 -20.38 6.64 -15.61
N ARG A 117 -21.48 7.22 -16.09
CA ARG A 117 -22.84 6.79 -15.77
C ARG A 117 -23.11 5.45 -16.46
N PRO A 118 -23.71 4.45 -15.77
CA PRO A 118 -24.18 3.24 -16.42
C PRO A 118 -25.07 3.59 -17.62
N ARG A 119 -24.84 2.93 -18.76
CA ARG A 119 -25.69 3.11 -19.94
C ARG A 119 -27.12 2.73 -19.53
N LYS A 120 -28.10 3.58 -19.84
CA LYS A 120 -29.51 3.21 -19.63
C LYS A 120 -29.75 1.91 -20.42
N PRO A 121 -30.35 0.88 -19.81
CA PRO A 121 -30.82 -0.26 -20.58
C PRO A 121 -31.80 0.26 -21.64
N ASN A 122 -31.64 -0.17 -22.88
CA ASN A 122 -32.59 0.18 -23.93
C ASN A 122 -33.86 -0.61 -23.63
N THR A 123 -34.92 0.07 -23.20
CA THR A 123 -36.24 -0.54 -23.07
C THR A 123 -36.86 -0.61 -24.46
N ALA A 124 -36.48 -1.64 -25.20
CA ALA A 124 -37.13 -2.19 -26.40
C ALA A 124 -36.78 -3.69 -26.34
N ASP A 125 -37.68 -4.65 -26.17
CA ASP A 125 -39.14 -4.74 -26.42
C ASP A 125 -39.97 -5.10 -25.18
#